data_AF-A0A1Q7TP44-F1
#
_entry.id   AF-A0A1Q7TP44-F1
#
_cell.length_a   1.000
_cell.length_b   1.000
_cell.length_c   1.000
_cell.angle_alpha   90.00
_cell.angle_beta   90.00
_cell.angle_gamma   90.00
#
_symmetry.space_group_name_H-M   'P 1'
#
loop_
_entity.id
_entity.type
_entity.pdbx_description
1 polymer ?
#
loop_
_entity_poly.entity_id
_entity_poly.type
_entity_poly.pdbx_seq_one_letter_code
_entity_poly.pdbx_strand_id
1 'polypeptide(L)'
;MLGTRRVSFTLDHDAMIVGAREGGFTAIRIEVAGGNLEMYNIKVTFGNGQSFSPETRVQFHQGSWSRTIDLPGPVRILRRVDFWYRSRWTRGLATVRLFGRK
;
A
#
# COMPACT_ATOMS: atom_id res chain seq x y z
N MET A 1 -4.78 5.19 10.65
CA MET A 1 -4.89 4.88 9.21
C MET A 1 -4.18 6.02 8.49
N LEU A 2 -3.29 5.74 7.52
CA LEU A 2 -2.44 6.77 6.88
C LEU A 2 -3.03 7.35 5.61
N GLY A 3 -3.99 6.62 5.04
CA GLY A 3 -4.66 7.01 3.82
C GLY A 3 -5.56 5.87 3.35
N THR A 4 -6.48 6.22 2.46
CA THR A 4 -7.33 5.28 1.74
C THR A 4 -7.38 5.71 0.29
N ARG A 5 -7.22 4.75 -0.62
CA ARG A 5 -7.32 4.99 -2.05
C ARG A 5 -8.30 3.98 -2.64
N ARG A 6 -9.36 4.50 -3.26
CA ARG A 6 -10.16 3.69 -4.18
C ARG A 6 -9.33 3.47 -5.43
N VAL A 7 -9.02 2.21 -5.70
CA VAL A 7 -8.20 1.85 -6.86
C VAL A 7 -9.09 1.68 -8.08
N SER A 8 -8.60 2.12 -9.25
CA SER A 8 -9.30 1.98 -10.53
C SER A 8 -8.55 0.96 -11.37
N PHE A 9 -9.13 -0.22 -11.55
CA PHE A 9 -8.55 -1.37 -12.28
C PHE A 9 -8.34 -1.14 -13.78
N THR A 10 -8.57 0.08 -14.27
CA THR A 10 -8.15 0.52 -15.60
C THR A 10 -6.62 0.64 -15.71
N LEU A 11 -5.95 0.85 -14.58
CA LEU A 11 -4.49 0.90 -14.47
C LEU A 11 -4.01 -0.27 -13.60
N ASP A 12 -2.86 -0.82 -13.91
CA ASP A 12 -2.16 -1.86 -13.13
C ASP A 12 -1.26 -1.25 -12.03
N HIS A 13 -1.29 0.07 -11.89
CA HIS A 13 -0.48 0.86 -10.98
C HIS A 13 -1.31 2.00 -10.36
N ASP A 14 -1.26 2.12 -9.04
CA ASP A 14 -1.80 3.26 -8.29
C ASP A 14 -0.77 3.80 -7.31
N ALA A 15 -0.96 5.05 -6.90
CA ALA A 15 -0.15 5.69 -5.88
C ALA A 15 -1.00 6.39 -4.81
N MET A 16 -0.56 6.26 -3.56
CA MET A 16 -1.12 6.93 -2.42
C MET A 16 -0.09 7.93 -1.86
N ILE A 17 -0.44 9.21 -1.86
CA ILE A 17 0.37 10.25 -1.22
C ILE A 17 0.13 10.20 0.28
N VAL A 18 1.21 10.16 1.06
CA VAL A 18 1.15 10.22 2.52
C VAL A 18 1.64 11.61 2.92
N GLY A 19 0.78 12.37 3.61
CA GLY A 19 1.11 13.71 4.05
C GLY A 19 2.13 13.69 5.18
N ALA A 20 3.11 14.60 5.16
CA ALA A 20 4.11 14.69 6.23
C ALA A 20 3.50 14.92 7.63
N ARG A 21 2.28 15.47 7.70
CA ARG A 21 1.51 15.67 8.94
C ARG A 21 1.07 14.37 9.62
N GLU A 22 1.05 13.24 8.89
CA GLU A 22 0.75 11.92 9.45
C GLU A 22 1.84 11.46 10.44
N GLY A 23 3.04 12.05 10.38
CA GLY A 23 4.18 11.73 11.23
C GLY A 23 5.04 10.60 10.65
N GLY A 24 5.79 9.95 11.52
CA GLY A 24 6.68 8.87 11.15
C GLY A 24 6.16 7.49 11.56
N PHE A 25 6.62 6.47 10.84
CA PHE A 25 6.17 5.08 10.98
C PHE A 25 7.36 4.12 11.01
N THR A 26 7.20 3.03 11.75
CA THR A 26 8.14 1.90 11.81
C THR A 26 7.70 0.75 10.92
N ALA A 27 6.40 0.63 10.64
CA ALA A 27 5.87 -0.41 9.77
C ALA A 27 4.60 0.05 9.04
N ILE A 28 4.26 -0.63 7.95
CA ILE A 28 3.00 -0.45 7.21
C ILE A 28 2.24 -1.76 7.06
N ARG A 29 0.92 -1.65 6.84
CA ARG A 29 0.05 -2.76 6.47
C ARG A 29 -0.94 -2.31 5.40
N ILE A 30 -1.22 -3.20 4.46
CA ILE A 30 -2.17 -2.96 3.37
C ILE A 30 -3.40 -3.82 3.62
N GLU A 31 -4.58 -3.24 3.41
CA GLU A 31 -5.86 -3.96 3.44
C GLU A 31 -6.60 -3.72 2.13
N VAL A 32 -7.24 -4.77 1.63
CA VAL A 32 -8.04 -4.71 0.40
C VAL A 32 -9.48 -5.08 0.73
N ALA A 33 -10.39 -4.17 0.44
CA ALA A 33 -11.83 -4.37 0.60
C ALA A 33 -12.54 -4.33 -0.76
N GLY A 34 -13.69 -5.01 -0.90
CA GLY A 34 -14.57 -4.88 -2.07
C GLY A 34 -14.14 -5.61 -3.36
N GLY A 35 -13.06 -6.40 -3.33
CA GLY A 35 -12.64 -7.23 -4.45
C GLY A 35 -11.39 -8.05 -4.16
N ASN A 36 -11.05 -8.94 -5.09
CA ASN A 36 -9.82 -9.73 -5.07
C ASN A 36 -8.76 -9.07 -5.96
N LEU A 37 -7.52 -9.01 -5.52
CA LEU A 37 -6.40 -8.53 -6.34
C LEU A 37 -5.11 -9.26 -6.00
N GLU A 38 -4.24 -9.40 -6.98
CA GLU A 38 -2.87 -9.86 -6.76
C GLU A 38 -1.92 -8.68 -6.84
N MET A 39 -1.29 -8.36 -5.73
CA MET A 39 -0.28 -7.31 -5.63
C MET A 39 1.10 -7.94 -5.78
N TYR A 40 1.86 -7.51 -6.78
CA TYR A 40 3.16 -8.10 -7.09
C TYR A 40 4.34 -7.18 -6.80
N ASN A 41 4.10 -5.90 -6.55
CA ASN A 41 5.13 -4.97 -6.12
C ASN A 41 4.55 -3.83 -5.27
N ILE A 42 5.36 -3.37 -4.32
CA ILE A 42 5.10 -2.22 -3.47
C ILE A 42 6.38 -1.39 -3.45
N LYS A 43 6.27 -0.08 -3.61
CA LYS A 43 7.40 0.83 -3.42
C LYS A 43 7.01 1.95 -2.48
N VAL A 44 7.73 2.03 -1.38
CA VAL A 44 7.60 3.08 -0.38
C VAL A 44 8.64 4.15 -0.68
N THR A 45 8.21 5.39 -0.86
CA THR A 45 9.09 6.56 -0.96
C THR A 45 8.98 7.37 0.32
N PHE A 46 10.11 7.58 0.99
CA PHE A 46 10.21 8.31 2.24
C PHE A 46 10.25 9.83 2.02
N GLY A 47 10.06 10.59 3.10
CA GLY A 47 10.13 12.06 3.09
C GLY A 47 11.48 12.60 2.58
N ASN A 48 12.57 11.87 2.82
CA ASN A 48 13.91 12.22 2.36
C ASN A 48 14.24 11.74 0.93
N GLY A 49 13.27 11.19 0.20
CA GLY A 49 13.43 10.73 -1.18
C GLY A 49 14.02 9.32 -1.34
N GLN A 50 14.53 8.71 -0.27
CA GLN A 50 14.92 7.29 -0.33
C GLN A 50 13.69 6.41 -0.56
N SER A 51 13.91 5.25 -1.18
CA SER A 51 12.84 4.29 -1.42
C SER A 51 13.16 2.90 -0.90
N PHE A 52 12.11 2.19 -0.52
CA PHE A 52 12.15 0.82 -0.06
C PHE A 52 11.06 0.02 -0.77
N SER A 53 11.44 -1.11 -1.35
CA SER A 53 10.49 -2.06 -1.95
C SER A 53 10.61 -3.37 -1.20
N PRO A 54 9.61 -3.75 -0.39
CA PRO A 54 9.61 -5.06 0.21
C PRO A 54 9.35 -6.08 -0.90
N GLU A 55 10.20 -7.11 -1.02
CA GLU A 55 9.92 -8.24 -1.92
C GLU A 55 8.64 -8.94 -1.44
N THR A 56 7.51 -8.53 -2.01
CA THR A 56 6.20 -8.98 -1.56
C THR A 56 5.31 -9.25 -2.76
N ARG A 57 4.89 -10.50 -2.87
CA ARG A 57 3.76 -10.90 -3.71
C ARG A 57 2.65 -11.37 -2.78
N VAL A 58 1.48 -10.75 -2.87
CA VAL A 58 0.34 -11.07 -2.01
C VAL A 58 -0.90 -11.22 -2.87
N GLN A 59 -1.59 -12.35 -2.69
CA GLN A 59 -2.94 -12.52 -3.20
C GLN A 59 -3.91 -12.05 -2.12
N PHE A 60 -4.64 -10.98 -2.40
CA PHE A 60 -5.67 -10.47 -1.54
C PHE A 60 -7.03 -11.01 -1.97
N HIS A 61 -7.72 -11.63 -1.03
CA HIS A 61 -9.15 -11.86 -1.10
C HIS A 61 -9.91 -10.65 -0.54
N GLN A 62 -11.18 -10.51 -0.88
CA GLN A 62 -12.03 -9.46 -0.33
C GLN A 62 -11.96 -9.45 1.22
N GLY A 63 -11.62 -8.29 1.79
CA GLY A 63 -11.54 -8.10 3.23
C GLY A 63 -10.24 -8.63 3.87
N SER A 64 -9.27 -9.06 3.08
CA SER A 64 -7.97 -9.53 3.58
C SER A 64 -6.93 -8.41 3.68
N TRP A 65 -5.86 -8.70 4.40
CA TRP A 65 -4.75 -7.77 4.64
C TRP A 65 -3.39 -8.44 4.43
N SER A 66 -2.36 -7.65 4.17
CA SER A 66 -0.99 -8.11 4.07
C SER A 66 -0.44 -8.44 5.47
N ARG A 67 0.66 -9.19 5.51
CA ARG A 67 1.54 -9.14 6.68
C ARG A 67 1.93 -7.69 7.00
N THR A 68 2.32 -7.45 8.25
CA THR A 68 3.01 -6.22 8.61
C THR A 68 4.35 -6.18 7.86
N ILE A 69 4.64 -5.02 7.25
CA ILE A 69 5.87 -4.77 6.52
C ILE A 69 6.66 -3.76 7.33
N ASP A 70 7.74 -4.21 7.96
CA ASP A 70 8.64 -3.34 8.69
C ASP A 70 9.41 -2.45 7.70
N LEU A 71 9.48 -1.16 8.01
CA LEU A 71 10.24 -0.20 7.24
C LEU A 71 11.70 -0.24 7.70
N PRO A 72 12.67 -0.12 6.79
CA PRO A 72 14.07 -0.11 7.17
C PRO A 72 14.43 1.13 7.99
N GLY A 73 15.20 0.90 9.05
CA GLY A 73 15.71 1.94 9.94
C GLY A 73 14.75 2.29 11.09
N PRO A 74 14.98 3.43 11.77
CA PRO A 74 14.09 3.92 12.82
C PRO A 74 12.79 4.47 12.21
N VAL A 75 12.00 5.20 13.00
CA VAL A 75 10.79 5.91 12.56
C VAL A 75 11.03 6.71 11.26
N ARG A 76 10.26 6.44 10.20
CA ARG A 76 10.37 7.08 8.87
C ARG A 76 9.13 7.89 8.51
N ILE A 77 9.33 9.11 8.01
CA ILE A 77 8.25 9.86 7.35
C ILE A 77 8.00 9.25 5.98
N LEU A 78 6.74 8.93 5.69
CA LEU A 78 6.29 8.44 4.40
C LEU A 78 5.84 9.60 3.52
N ARG A 79 6.21 9.58 2.23
CA ARG A 79 5.79 10.57 1.24
C ARG A 79 4.80 9.99 0.25
N ARG A 80 5.07 8.78 -0.23
CA ARG A 80 4.28 8.13 -1.27
C ARG A 80 4.44 6.62 -1.15
N VAL A 81 3.36 5.89 -1.40
CA VAL A 81 3.40 4.45 -1.59
C VAL A 81 2.78 4.11 -2.94
N ASP A 82 3.56 3.44 -3.76
CA ASP A 82 3.18 2.93 -5.07
C ASP A 82 2.86 1.44 -4.96
N PHE A 83 1.81 1.00 -5.63
CA PHE A 83 1.37 -0.39 -5.64
C PHE A 83 1.10 -0.84 -7.07
N TRP A 84 1.64 -2.01 -7.43
CA TRP A 84 1.36 -2.65 -8.70
C TRP A 84 0.58 -3.93 -8.49
N TYR A 85 -0.51 -4.07 -9.22
CA TYR A 85 -1.45 -5.16 -9.02
C TYR A 85 -2.13 -5.57 -10.33
N ARG A 86 -2.63 -6.81 -10.34
CA ARG A 86 -3.55 -7.31 -11.37
C ARG A 86 -4.85 -7.77 -10.72
N SER A 87 -5.97 -7.42 -11.33
CA SER A 87 -7.28 -8.01 -10.99
C SER A 87 -7.64 -9.06 -12.05
N ARG A 88 -8.19 -10.19 -11.59
CA ARG A 88 -8.73 -11.24 -12.47
C ARG A 88 -10.22 -11.05 -12.77
N TRP A 89 -10.88 -10.09 -12.10
CA TRP A 89 -12.32 -9.86 -12.21
C TRP A 89 -12.62 -8.40 -12.54
N THR A 90 -13.44 -8.18 -13.58
CA THR A 90 -13.82 -6.87 -14.11
C THR A 90 -14.97 -6.19 -13.35
N ARG A 91 -15.53 -6.84 -12.32
CA ARG A 91 -16.67 -6.33 -11.55
C ARG A 91 -16.35 -6.31 -10.06
N GLY A 92 -15.96 -5.14 -9.58
CA GLY A 92 -15.72 -4.88 -8.16
C GLY A 92 -14.69 -3.77 -8.01
N LEU A 93 -15.12 -2.60 -7.53
CA LEU A 93 -14.22 -1.52 -7.17
C LEU A 93 -13.55 -1.90 -5.84
N ALA A 94 -12.43 -2.62 -5.86
CA ALA A 94 -11.67 -2.82 -4.63
C ALA A 94 -11.11 -1.47 -4.11
N THR A 95 -10.94 -1.40 -2.80
CA THR A 95 -10.42 -0.24 -2.09
C THR A 95 -9.18 -0.69 -1.35
N VAL A 96 -8.06 0.00 -1.59
CA VAL A 96 -6.79 -0.24 -0.91
C VAL A 96 -6.68 0.75 0.23
N ARG A 97 -6.51 0.25 1.45
CA ARG A 97 -6.28 1.04 2.65
C ARG A 97 -4.86 0.84 3.13
N LEU A 98 -4.19 1.94 3.49
CA LEU A 98 -2.84 1.92 4.03
C LEU A 98 -2.87 2.29 5.51
N PHE A 99 -2.28 1.41 6.32
CA PHE A 99 -2.10 1.59 7.75
C PHE A 99 -0.62 1.71 8.07
N GLY A 100 -0.33 2.45 9.13
CA GLY A 100 1.01 2.67 9.64
C GLY A 100 1.05 2.40 11.13
N ARG A 101 2.15 1.80 11.57
CA ARG A 101 2.49 1.62 12.97
C ARG A 101 3.53 2.67 13.34
N LYS A 102 3.35 3.32 14.49
CA LYS A 102 4.34 4.22 15.09
C LYS A 102 5.40 3.38 15.78
#